data_AF-A0A921NYJ8-F1
#
_entry.id   AF-A0A921NYJ8-F1
#
_cell.length_a   1.000
_cell.length_b   1.000
_cell.length_c   1.000
_cell.angle_alpha   90.00
_cell.angle_beta   90.00
_cell.angle_gamma   90.00
#
_symmetry.space_group_name_H-M   'P 1'
#
loop_
_entity.id
_entity.type
_entity.pdbx_description
1 polymer ?
#
loop_
_entity_poly.entity_id
_entity_poly.type
_entity_poly.pdbx_seq_one_letter_code
_entity_poly.pdbx_strand_id
1 'polypeptide(L)'
;MTDDEGVAHAKLLAQYRALEEEYADQDDIPYEIDTRLSVLETEMEKIETRPLIFDPLEIGRAGAFVTLDRYGALAVYRGYVRPEDEPVEETAVQDGADPAVAGQGADRDLTDSHASAAHGGTVIMSGGQPIGADLPEDEDDEALKPLPERLVMELTAHRTLALREAIGRSPDVALTLLLLKLVTDTFRTSSASGSCLEASVRHVYMSAQAPDLKDSVVAKLVDERHAPERSRGAGR
;
A
#
# COMPACT_ATOMS: atom_id res chain seq x y z
N MET A 1 -20.83 2.34 -10.76
CA MET A 1 -22.24 2.39 -10.38
C MET A 1 -22.91 3.36 -11.33
N THR A 2 -23.86 2.90 -12.14
CA THR A 2 -24.65 3.79 -12.99
C THR A 2 -25.74 4.49 -12.17
N ASP A 3 -26.32 5.59 -12.66
CA ASP A 3 -27.39 6.31 -11.94
C ASP A 3 -28.58 5.39 -11.59
N ASP A 4 -28.95 4.50 -12.51
CA ASP A 4 -30.00 3.50 -12.29
C ASP A 4 -29.65 2.49 -11.18
N GLU A 5 -28.38 2.11 -11.06
CA GLU A 5 -27.89 1.23 -10.00
C GLU A 5 -27.83 1.96 -8.65
N GLY A 6 -27.51 3.25 -8.66
CA GLY A 6 -27.61 4.12 -7.49
C GLY A 6 -29.04 4.16 -6.94
N VAL A 7 -30.03 4.31 -7.81
CA VAL A 7 -31.45 4.29 -7.43
C VAL A 7 -31.87 2.90 -6.91
N ALA A 8 -31.41 1.82 -7.53
CA ALA A 8 -31.70 0.46 -7.09
C ALA A 8 -31.09 0.16 -5.71
N HIS A 9 -29.84 0.54 -5.48
CA HIS A 9 -29.16 0.40 -4.19
C HIS A 9 -29.79 1.25 -3.10
N ALA A 10 -30.11 2.51 -3.38
CA ALA A 10 -30.81 3.39 -2.44
C ALA A 10 -32.18 2.82 -2.02
N LYS A 11 -32.88 2.17 -2.95
CA LYS A 11 -34.14 1.48 -2.66
C LYS A 11 -33.94 0.26 -1.75
N LEU A 12 -32.92 -0.56 -2.00
CA LEU A 12 -32.58 -1.70 -1.14
C LEU A 12 -32.17 -1.25 0.27
N LEU A 13 -31.34 -0.20 0.36
CA LEU A 13 -30.93 0.40 1.62
C LEU A 13 -32.11 0.95 2.43
N ALA A 14 -33.08 1.59 1.75
CA ALA A 14 -34.30 2.07 2.40
C ALA A 14 -35.15 0.92 2.97
N GLN A 15 -35.23 -0.21 2.26
CA GLN A 15 -35.94 -1.39 2.75
C GLN A 15 -35.22 -2.06 3.92
N TYR A 16 -33.90 -2.14 3.86
CA TYR A 16 -33.06 -2.68 4.93
C TYR A 16 -33.22 -1.85 6.21
N ARG A 17 -33.08 -0.52 6.12
CA ARG A 17 -33.25 0.39 7.28
C ARG A 17 -34.65 0.35 7.88
N ALA A 18 -35.68 0.25 7.05
CA ALA A 18 -37.05 0.14 7.54
C ALA A 18 -37.28 -1.15 8.33
N LEU A 19 -36.69 -2.28 7.88
CA LEU A 19 -36.75 -3.55 8.61
C LEU A 19 -35.91 -3.52 9.88
N GLU A 20 -34.73 -2.91 9.86
CA GLU A 20 -33.95 -2.72 11.09
C GLU A 20 -34.70 -1.87 12.12
N GLU A 21 -35.30 -0.75 11.70
CA GLU A 21 -36.02 0.16 12.61
C GLU A 21 -37.26 -0.49 13.22
N GLU A 22 -38.02 -1.28 12.45
CA GLU A 22 -39.20 -2.01 12.94
C GLU A 22 -38.84 -3.06 14.01
N TYR A 23 -37.64 -3.62 13.93
CA TYR A 23 -37.15 -4.67 14.83
C TYR A 23 -36.07 -4.20 15.80
N ALA A 24 -35.70 -2.92 15.81
CA ALA A 24 -34.66 -2.36 16.68
C ALA A 24 -35.04 -2.42 18.17
N ASP A 25 -36.32 -2.25 18.48
CA ASP A 25 -36.86 -2.28 19.84
C ASP A 25 -37.32 -3.69 20.27
N GLN A 26 -37.12 -4.71 19.43
CA GLN A 26 -37.52 -6.09 19.71
C GLN A 26 -36.32 -6.93 20.16
N ASP A 27 -36.47 -7.63 21.28
CA ASP A 27 -35.41 -8.48 21.85
C ASP A 27 -35.15 -9.76 21.03
N ASP A 28 -36.05 -10.13 20.12
CA ASP A 28 -35.95 -11.35 19.31
C ASP A 28 -36.38 -11.06 17.86
N ILE A 29 -35.47 -11.30 16.91
CA ILE A 29 -35.72 -11.09 15.48
C ILE A 29 -36.20 -12.43 14.89
N PRO A 30 -37.42 -12.50 14.32
CA PRO A 30 -37.87 -13.72 13.67
C PRO A 30 -36.92 -14.16 12.56
N TYR A 31 -36.66 -15.47 12.45
CA TYR A 31 -35.75 -16.04 11.45
C TYR A 31 -36.04 -15.59 10.01
N GLU A 32 -37.32 -15.37 9.68
CA GLU A 32 -37.74 -14.88 8.36
C GLU A 32 -37.23 -13.46 8.07
N ILE A 33 -37.13 -12.61 9.09
CA ILE A 33 -36.65 -11.22 8.99
C ILE A 33 -35.12 -11.20 8.90
N ASP A 34 -34.45 -12.00 9.73
CA ASP A 34 -33.00 -12.19 9.66
C ASP A 34 -32.56 -12.67 8.25
N THR A 35 -33.26 -13.68 7.73
CA THR A 35 -33.03 -14.18 6.35
C THR A 35 -33.26 -13.07 5.31
N ARG A 36 -34.29 -12.25 5.50
CA ARG A 36 -34.61 -11.15 4.57
C ARG A 36 -33.57 -10.04 4.61
N LEU A 37 -33.04 -9.70 5.79
CA LEU A 37 -31.94 -8.75 5.96
C LEU A 37 -30.67 -9.25 5.25
N SER A 38 -30.31 -10.53 5.47
CA SER A 38 -29.16 -11.16 4.81
C SER A 38 -29.28 -11.16 3.27
N VAL A 39 -30.48 -11.40 2.73
CA VAL A 39 -30.73 -11.30 1.28
C VAL A 39 -30.56 -9.87 0.78
N LEU A 40 -31.06 -8.87 1.52
CA LEU A 40 -30.90 -7.46 1.16
C LEU A 40 -29.43 -7.03 1.17
N GLU A 41 -28.66 -7.44 2.18
CA GLU A 41 -27.21 -7.22 2.25
C GLU A 41 -26.49 -7.83 1.05
N THR A 42 -26.80 -9.09 0.74
CA THR A 42 -26.19 -9.81 -0.40
C THR A 42 -26.50 -9.12 -1.73
N GLU A 43 -27.72 -8.61 -1.92
CA GLU A 43 -28.10 -7.88 -3.14
C GLU A 43 -27.42 -6.51 -3.23
N MET A 44 -27.24 -5.81 -2.10
CA MET A 44 -26.46 -4.56 -2.06
C MET A 44 -24.98 -4.82 -2.37
N GLU A 45 -24.38 -5.84 -1.78
CA GLU A 45 -22.98 -6.22 -1.99
C GLU A 45 -22.70 -6.58 -3.46
N LYS A 46 -23.62 -7.28 -4.14
CA LYS A 46 -23.49 -7.56 -5.58
C LYS A 46 -23.40 -6.30 -6.44
N ILE A 47 -24.08 -5.22 -6.03
CA ILE A 47 -24.03 -3.94 -6.75
C ILE A 47 -22.70 -3.22 -6.44
N GLU A 48 -22.25 -3.25 -5.19
CA GLU A 48 -21.03 -2.56 -4.73
C GLU A 48 -19.73 -3.22 -5.20
N THR A 49 -19.68 -4.56 -5.20
CA THR A 49 -18.50 -5.35 -5.58
C THR A 49 -18.31 -5.47 -7.09
N ARG A 50 -19.26 -4.96 -7.88
CA ARG A 50 -19.20 -5.07 -9.33
C ARG A 50 -18.02 -4.27 -9.89
N PRO A 51 -17.30 -4.78 -10.90
CA PRO A 51 -16.18 -4.05 -11.50
C PRO A 51 -16.64 -2.68 -12.01
N LEU A 52 -15.97 -1.63 -11.55
CA LEU A 52 -16.16 -0.26 -12.05
C LEU A 52 -15.86 -0.23 -13.56
N ILE A 53 -16.89 0.05 -14.35
CA ILE A 53 -16.76 0.33 -15.79
C ILE A 53 -16.51 1.83 -15.91
N PHE A 54 -15.31 2.20 -16.36
CA PHE A 54 -14.91 3.59 -16.55
C PHE A 54 -15.25 4.06 -17.97
N ASP A 55 -15.50 5.36 -18.15
CA ASP A 55 -15.70 5.94 -19.47
C ASP A 55 -14.39 5.79 -20.30
N PRO A 56 -14.45 5.33 -21.56
CA PRO A 56 -13.28 5.27 -22.44
C PRO A 56 -12.46 6.57 -22.51
N LEU A 57 -13.11 7.74 -22.42
CA LEU A 57 -12.46 9.05 -22.40
C LEU A 57 -11.72 9.33 -21.08
N GLU A 58 -12.21 8.78 -19.97
CA GLU A 58 -11.55 8.84 -18.66
C GLU A 58 -10.39 7.85 -18.59
N ILE A 59 -10.54 6.63 -19.14
CA ILE A 59 -9.46 5.63 -19.24
C ILE A 59 -8.27 6.19 -20.02
N GLY A 60 -8.52 7.02 -21.05
CA GLY A 60 -7.47 7.63 -21.85
C GLY A 60 -6.63 8.70 -21.13
N ARG A 61 -7.13 9.27 -20.02
CA ARG A 61 -6.50 10.37 -19.27
C ARG A 61 -6.08 9.98 -17.85
N ALA A 62 -6.82 9.05 -17.24
CA ALA A 62 -6.58 8.59 -15.89
C ALA A 62 -5.51 7.51 -15.86
N GLY A 63 -4.44 7.77 -15.13
CA GLY A 63 -3.46 6.79 -14.72
C GLY A 63 -3.95 5.92 -13.56
N ALA A 64 -3.22 4.82 -13.34
CA ALA A 64 -3.36 3.96 -12.19
C ALA A 64 -1.99 3.76 -11.52
N PHE A 65 -2.00 3.73 -10.19
CA PHE A 65 -0.85 3.40 -9.36
C PHE A 65 -1.03 1.98 -8.83
N VAL A 66 -0.07 1.11 -9.13
CA VAL A 66 -0.10 -0.30 -8.73
C VAL A 66 0.97 -0.52 -7.67
N THR A 67 0.59 -1.07 -6.53
CA THR A 67 1.50 -1.42 -5.44
C THR A 67 1.25 -2.84 -4.96
N LEU A 68 2.18 -3.33 -4.15
CA LEU A 68 1.94 -4.46 -3.28
C LEU A 68 1.69 -3.93 -1.88
N ASP A 69 0.68 -4.46 -1.21
CA ASP A 69 0.43 -4.14 0.20
C ASP A 69 1.48 -4.80 1.12
N ARG A 70 1.36 -4.57 2.43
CA ARG A 70 2.28 -5.13 3.43
C ARG A 70 2.29 -6.67 3.49
N TYR A 71 1.31 -7.32 2.89
CA TYR A 71 1.16 -8.76 2.81
C TYR A 71 1.52 -9.31 1.42
N GLY A 72 1.92 -8.44 0.49
CA GLY A 72 2.27 -8.82 -0.88
C GLY A 72 1.07 -9.01 -1.80
N ALA A 73 -0.13 -8.59 -1.40
CA ALA A 73 -1.30 -8.58 -2.26
C ALA A 73 -1.26 -7.38 -3.20
N LEU A 74 -1.74 -7.57 -4.43
CA LEU A 74 -1.81 -6.53 -5.45
C LEU A 74 -2.85 -5.47 -5.06
N ALA A 75 -2.41 -4.22 -4.89
CA ALA A 75 -3.26 -3.06 -4.68
C ALA A 75 -3.20 -2.15 -5.90
N VAL A 76 -4.37 -1.80 -6.46
CA VAL A 76 -4.48 -0.95 -7.66
C VAL A 76 -5.31 0.28 -7.31
N TYR A 77 -4.66 1.44 -7.26
CA TYR A 77 -5.28 2.74 -7.04
C TYR A 77 -5.50 3.41 -8.40
N ARG A 78 -6.76 3.67 -8.76
CA ARG A 78 -7.15 4.23 -10.08
C ARG A 78 -7.64 5.67 -9.91
N GLY A 79 -7.66 6.45 -10.99
CA GLY A 79 -8.18 7.82 -11.00
C GLY A 79 -7.12 8.91 -10.86
N TYR A 80 -5.85 8.60 -11.13
CA TYR A 80 -4.77 9.60 -11.12
C TYR A 80 -4.68 10.30 -12.46
N VAL A 81 -5.31 11.46 -12.60
CA VAL A 81 -5.20 12.29 -13.81
C VAL A 81 -3.99 13.21 -13.68
N ARG A 82 -3.23 13.39 -14.76
CA ARG A 82 -2.14 14.38 -14.76
C ARG A 82 -2.73 15.79 -14.71
N PRO A 83 -2.08 16.77 -14.06
CA PRO A 83 -2.59 18.14 -14.03
C PRO A 83 -2.85 18.73 -15.43
N GLU A 84 -2.08 18.33 -16.43
CA GLU A 84 -2.28 18.71 -17.83
C GLU A 84 -3.52 18.10 -18.52
N ASP A 85 -4.08 17.02 -17.97
CA ASP A 85 -5.20 16.26 -18.52
C ASP A 85 -6.51 16.45 -17.73
N GLU A 86 -6.45 17.23 -16.63
CA GLU A 86 -7.60 17.62 -15.84
C GLU A 86 -8.50 18.55 -16.68
N PRO A 87 -9.82 18.27 -16.81
CA PRO A 87 -10.71 19.15 -17.53
C PRO A 87 -10.70 20.52 -16.86
N VAL A 88 -10.31 21.56 -17.61
CA VAL A 88 -10.46 22.95 -17.15
C VAL A 88 -11.95 23.21 -17.01
N GLU A 89 -12.45 23.19 -15.77
CA GLU A 89 -13.80 23.66 -15.49
C GLU A 89 -13.85 25.16 -15.78
N GLU A 90 -14.33 25.51 -16.97
CA GLU A 90 -14.69 26.88 -17.27
C GLU A 90 -15.95 27.22 -16.46
N THR A 91 -15.74 28.00 -15.39
CA THR A 91 -16.67 28.86 -14.63
C THR A 91 -17.29 28.32 -13.33
N ALA A 92 -16.80 28.86 -12.20
CA ALA A 92 -17.61 29.68 -11.29
C ALA A 92 -16.70 30.51 -10.35
N VAL A 93 -16.34 31.72 -10.80
CA VAL A 93 -15.96 32.81 -9.88
C VAL A 93 -17.23 33.45 -9.34
N GLN A 94 -17.33 33.50 -8.00
CA GLN A 94 -18.13 34.32 -7.07
C GLN A 94 -18.63 33.40 -5.96
N ASP A 95 -18.39 33.61 -4.67
CA ASP A 95 -18.31 34.89 -3.95
C ASP A 95 -17.53 34.69 -2.63
N GLY A 96 -16.98 35.78 -2.09
CA GLY A 96 -16.06 35.75 -0.95
C GLY A 96 -16.72 35.42 0.40
N ALA A 97 -16.05 34.59 1.20
CA ALA A 97 -16.25 34.52 2.65
C ALA A 97 -14.94 34.07 3.37
N ASP A 98 -14.36 35.03 4.08
CA ASP A 98 -13.46 34.99 5.25
C ASP A 98 -12.72 33.66 5.63
N PRO A 99 -11.37 33.61 5.64
CA PRO A 99 -10.60 32.45 6.09
C PRO A 99 -10.41 32.47 7.62
N ALA A 100 -11.46 32.18 8.39
CA ALA A 100 -11.33 32.16 9.85
C ALA A 100 -12.29 31.23 10.60
N VAL A 101 -12.66 30.05 10.09
CA VAL A 101 -13.18 28.96 10.96
C VAL A 101 -13.21 27.63 10.20
N ALA A 102 -12.37 26.69 10.61
CA ALA A 102 -12.65 25.24 10.72
C ALA A 102 -11.33 24.47 10.88
N GLY A 103 -10.66 24.68 12.01
CA GLY A 103 -9.73 23.70 12.53
C GLY A 103 -10.51 22.74 13.43
N GLN A 104 -10.67 21.49 13.00
CA GLN A 104 -10.81 20.31 13.88
C GLN A 104 -10.91 19.05 13.01
N GLY A 105 -9.74 18.48 12.70
CA GLY A 105 -9.66 17.11 12.20
C GLY A 105 -10.06 16.17 13.34
N ALA A 106 -11.25 15.59 13.23
CA ALA A 106 -11.69 14.53 14.11
C ALA A 106 -10.90 13.27 13.79
N ASP A 107 -10.09 12.87 14.75
CA ASP A 107 -9.46 11.57 14.90
C ASP A 107 -10.54 10.48 14.75
N ARG A 108 -10.39 9.60 13.75
CA ARG A 108 -11.16 8.35 13.68
C ARG A 108 -10.19 7.20 13.82
N ASP A 109 -10.02 6.84 15.08
CA ASP A 109 -9.83 5.49 15.59
C ASP A 109 -10.46 4.44 14.66
N LEU A 110 -9.61 3.62 14.03
CA LEU A 110 -10.02 2.43 13.30
C LEU A 110 -9.65 1.24 14.17
N THR A 111 -10.66 0.77 14.88
CA THR A 111 -10.63 -0.46 15.66
C THR A 111 -10.34 -1.66 14.77
N ASP A 112 -9.35 -2.43 15.20
CA ASP A 112 -9.05 -3.78 14.76
C ASP A 112 -10.33 -4.61 14.62
N SER A 113 -10.59 -5.09 13.42
CA SER A 113 -11.52 -6.20 13.18
C SER A 113 -10.78 -7.24 12.37
N HIS A 114 -10.34 -8.27 13.09
CA HIS A 114 -9.82 -9.52 12.58
C HIS A 114 -10.81 -10.12 11.59
N ALA A 115 -10.50 -10.07 10.29
CA ALA A 115 -11.06 -10.96 9.29
C ALA A 115 -9.95 -11.90 8.80
N SER A 116 -10.02 -13.14 9.27
CA SER A 116 -9.19 -14.25 8.82
C SER A 116 -9.55 -14.59 7.38
N ALA A 117 -8.75 -14.11 6.42
CA ALA A 117 -8.85 -14.55 5.03
C ALA A 117 -7.89 -15.72 4.79
N ALA A 118 -8.47 -16.87 4.49
CA ALA A 118 -7.80 -18.11 4.13
C ALA A 118 -6.81 -17.87 2.97
N HIS A 119 -5.61 -18.44 3.10
CA HIS A 119 -4.58 -18.40 2.07
C HIS A 119 -5.00 -19.32 0.91
N GLY A 120 -5.69 -18.77 -0.09
CA GLY A 120 -5.88 -19.44 -1.38
C GLY A 120 -4.53 -19.63 -2.07
N GLY A 121 -4.15 -20.90 -2.29
CA GLY A 121 -2.88 -21.28 -2.89
C GLY A 121 -2.63 -20.61 -4.24
N THR A 122 -1.53 -19.88 -4.35
CA THR A 122 -1.09 -19.31 -5.62
C THR A 122 -0.55 -20.43 -6.51
N VAL A 123 -1.28 -20.76 -7.58
CA VAL A 123 -0.83 -21.69 -8.62
C VAL A 123 0.17 -20.98 -9.52
N ILE A 124 1.44 -21.41 -9.49
CA ILE A 124 2.48 -20.88 -10.38
C ILE A 124 2.43 -21.63 -11.71
N MET A 125 1.99 -20.96 -12.76
CA MET A 125 2.04 -21.47 -14.13
C MET A 125 3.43 -21.21 -14.73
N SER A 126 4.17 -22.27 -15.04
CA SER A 126 5.37 -22.19 -15.89
C SER A 126 5.18 -23.10 -17.10
N GLY A 127 5.19 -22.52 -18.30
CA GLY A 127 5.15 -23.27 -19.57
C GLY A 127 3.80 -23.87 -19.99
N GLY A 128 2.68 -23.49 -19.34
CA GLY A 128 1.34 -23.89 -19.78
C GLY A 128 0.88 -25.30 -19.35
N GLN A 129 1.61 -25.98 -18.46
CA GLN A 129 1.20 -27.27 -17.90
C GLN A 129 1.14 -27.17 -16.36
N PRO A 130 0.02 -27.47 -15.71
CA PRO A 130 -0.04 -27.56 -14.26
C PRO A 130 0.78 -28.77 -13.79
N ILE A 131 1.85 -28.51 -13.04
CA ILE A 131 2.58 -29.57 -12.31
C ILE A 131 1.77 -29.85 -11.04
N GLY A 132 0.98 -30.92 -11.04
CA GLY A 132 0.21 -31.34 -9.86
C GLY A 132 -1.04 -32.21 -10.11
N ALA A 133 -1.37 -32.55 -11.35
CA ALA A 133 -2.51 -33.43 -11.65
C ALA A 133 -2.09 -34.90 -11.68
N ASP A 134 -1.84 -35.50 -10.51
CA ASP A 134 -1.90 -36.96 -10.31
C ASP A 134 -1.79 -37.29 -8.81
N LEU A 135 -2.84 -36.96 -8.04
CA LEU A 135 -3.12 -37.60 -6.77
C LEU A 135 -4.62 -37.94 -6.75
N PRO A 136 -5.00 -39.17 -6.34
CA PRO A 136 -6.38 -39.60 -6.37
C PRO A 136 -7.21 -38.74 -5.41
N GLU A 137 -8.42 -38.42 -5.85
CA GLU A 137 -9.46 -37.75 -5.09
C GLU A 137 -9.93 -38.69 -3.97
N ASP A 138 -9.31 -38.61 -2.80
CA ASP A 138 -9.90 -39.09 -1.56
C ASP A 138 -10.09 -37.91 -0.61
N GLU A 139 -11.30 -37.84 -0.09
CA GLU A 139 -11.85 -36.88 0.85
C GLU A 139 -10.94 -36.70 2.08
N ASP A 140 -10.46 -35.48 2.29
CA ASP A 140 -10.32 -34.89 3.61
C ASP A 140 -10.22 -33.36 3.43
N ASP A 141 -11.05 -32.62 4.17
CA ASP A 141 -10.82 -31.21 4.53
C ASP A 141 -9.56 -31.10 5.42
N GLU A 142 -8.43 -31.64 4.97
CA GLU A 142 -7.15 -31.44 5.61
C GLU A 142 -6.66 -30.07 5.16
N ALA A 143 -7.09 -29.05 5.92
CA ALA A 143 -6.46 -27.74 5.94
C ALA A 143 -4.94 -27.96 5.86
N LEU A 144 -4.36 -27.66 4.68
CA LEU A 144 -3.00 -28.06 4.31
C LEU A 144 -2.07 -27.85 5.50
N LYS A 145 -1.50 -28.95 6.01
CA LYS A 145 -0.66 -28.90 7.21
C LYS A 145 0.38 -27.80 7.03
N PRO A 146 0.47 -26.83 7.95
CA PRO A 146 1.36 -25.69 7.78
C PRO A 146 2.79 -26.19 7.57
N LEU A 147 3.50 -25.51 6.66
CA LEU A 147 4.87 -25.88 6.31
C LEU A 147 5.74 -25.98 7.56
N PRO A 148 6.65 -26.97 7.66
CA PRO A 148 7.58 -27.07 8.78
C PRO A 148 8.38 -25.77 8.93
N GLU A 149 8.50 -25.27 10.16
CA GLU A 149 9.23 -24.02 10.46
C GLU A 149 10.65 -24.02 9.88
N ARG A 150 11.32 -25.18 9.94
CA ARG A 150 12.67 -25.36 9.42
C ARG A 150 12.73 -25.14 7.90
N LEU A 151 11.72 -25.63 7.18
CA LEU A 151 11.62 -25.44 5.73
C LEU A 151 11.31 -23.98 5.39
N VAL A 152 10.44 -23.32 6.17
CA VAL A 152 10.15 -21.89 6.00
C VAL A 152 11.42 -21.06 6.20
N MET A 153 12.25 -21.38 7.21
CA MET A 153 13.51 -20.70 7.46
C MET A 153 14.52 -20.89 6.33
N GLU A 154 14.68 -22.12 5.82
CA GLU A 154 15.57 -22.43 4.69
C GLU A 154 15.14 -21.73 3.40
N LEU A 155 13.84 -21.75 3.09
CA LEU A 155 13.27 -21.04 1.94
C LEU A 155 13.42 -19.53 2.08
N THR A 156 13.25 -18.99 3.29
CA THR A 156 13.44 -17.56 3.57
C THR A 156 14.90 -17.17 3.32
N ALA A 157 15.86 -17.97 3.77
CA ALA A 157 17.28 -17.73 3.53
C ALA A 157 17.61 -17.74 2.02
N HIS A 158 17.09 -18.73 1.28
CA HIS A 158 17.25 -18.79 -0.17
C HIS A 158 16.64 -17.57 -0.87
N ARG A 159 15.43 -17.16 -0.48
CA ARG A 159 14.78 -15.96 -1.00
C ARG A 159 15.62 -14.71 -0.73
N THR A 160 16.15 -14.55 0.49
CA THR A 160 17.03 -13.41 0.83
C THR A 160 18.29 -13.40 -0.03
N LEU A 161 18.92 -14.56 -0.25
CA LEU A 161 20.13 -14.65 -1.08
C LEU A 161 19.84 -14.32 -2.55
N ALA A 162 18.74 -14.84 -3.10
CA ALA A 162 18.32 -14.56 -4.47
C ALA A 162 18.01 -13.07 -4.67
N LEU A 163 17.32 -12.44 -3.70
CA LEU A 163 17.04 -11.00 -3.74
C LEU A 163 18.33 -10.17 -3.71
N ARG A 164 19.32 -10.54 -2.89
CA ARG A 164 20.63 -9.87 -2.86
C ARG A 164 21.35 -9.93 -4.21
N GLU A 165 21.30 -11.08 -4.88
CA GLU A 165 21.91 -11.23 -6.20
C GLU A 165 21.18 -10.39 -7.27
N ALA A 166 19.85 -10.42 -7.28
CA ALA A 166 19.04 -9.66 -8.22
C ALA A 166 19.26 -8.14 -8.08
N ILE A 167 19.34 -7.65 -6.84
CA ILE A 167 19.68 -6.26 -6.53
C ILE A 167 21.11 -5.95 -6.98
N GLY A 168 22.07 -6.84 -6.71
CA GLY A 168 23.48 -6.66 -7.10
C GLY A 168 23.71 -6.58 -8.61
N ARG A 169 22.82 -7.18 -9.42
CA ARG A 169 22.86 -7.07 -10.89
C ARG A 169 22.21 -5.81 -11.46
N SER A 170 21.47 -5.06 -10.64
CA SER A 170 20.63 -3.94 -11.09
C SER A 170 21.00 -2.64 -10.35
N PRO A 171 21.96 -1.84 -10.87
CA PRO A 171 22.46 -0.66 -10.17
C PRO A 171 21.37 0.40 -9.96
N ASP A 172 20.45 0.57 -10.89
CA ASP A 172 19.35 1.54 -10.78
C ASP A 172 18.43 1.22 -9.58
N VAL A 173 18.06 -0.06 -9.44
CA VAL A 173 17.24 -0.54 -8.32
C VAL A 173 17.99 -0.39 -6.99
N ALA A 174 19.29 -0.69 -6.97
CA ALA A 174 20.11 -0.52 -5.77
C ALA A 174 20.19 0.96 -5.33
N LEU A 175 20.31 1.89 -6.28
CA LEU A 175 20.29 3.34 -5.99
C LEU A 175 18.92 3.82 -5.50
N THR A 176 17.82 3.32 -6.06
CA THR A 176 16.48 3.62 -5.57
C THR A 176 16.29 3.14 -4.12
N LEU A 177 16.76 1.94 -3.78
CA LEU A 177 16.70 1.42 -2.41
C LEU A 177 17.59 2.21 -1.44
N LEU A 178 18.76 2.67 -1.89
CA LEU A 178 19.63 3.56 -1.10
C LEU A 178 18.94 4.90 -0.83
N LEU A 179 18.31 5.50 -1.85
CA LEU A 179 17.54 6.74 -1.69
C LEU A 179 16.37 6.53 -0.73
N LEU A 180 15.63 5.44 -0.87
CA LEU A 180 14.55 5.07 0.04
C LEU A 180 15.04 4.96 1.49
N LYS A 181 16.21 4.33 1.71
CA LYS A 181 16.85 4.25 3.03
C LYS A 181 17.17 5.63 3.59
N LEU A 182 17.77 6.51 2.80
CA LEU A 182 18.10 7.88 3.23
C LEU A 182 16.86 8.69 3.57
N VAL A 183 15.83 8.67 2.70
CA VAL A 183 14.54 9.36 2.93
C VAL A 183 13.85 8.83 4.18
N THR A 184 13.86 7.51 4.39
CA THR A 184 13.28 6.87 5.58
C THR A 184 14.02 7.31 6.84
N ASP A 185 15.35 7.28 6.84
CA ASP A 185 16.16 7.72 7.97
C ASP A 185 15.97 9.21 8.29
N THR A 186 15.80 10.07 7.28
CA THR A 186 15.71 11.52 7.49
C THR A 186 14.31 12.00 7.86
N PHE A 187 13.25 11.36 7.35
CA PHE A 187 11.88 11.85 7.49
C PHE A 187 10.96 10.92 8.30
N ARG A 188 11.32 9.64 8.49
CA ARG A 188 10.55 8.72 9.33
C ARG A 188 11.30 8.47 10.64
N THR A 189 11.13 9.40 11.58
CA THR A 189 11.70 9.34 12.93
C THR A 189 10.98 8.32 13.85
N SER A 190 9.95 7.63 13.36
CA SER A 190 9.14 6.71 14.17
C SER A 190 9.40 5.25 13.82
N SER A 191 9.53 4.45 14.88
CA SER A 191 10.03 3.09 14.99
C SER A 191 9.24 2.03 14.24
N ALA A 192 9.13 2.12 12.92
CA ALA A 192 8.81 0.95 12.11
C ALA A 192 10.05 0.05 12.07
N SER A 193 10.07 -0.92 12.98
CA SER A 193 11.13 -1.92 13.13
C SER A 193 11.35 -2.67 11.82
N GLY A 194 12.39 -2.29 11.09
CA GLY A 194 12.93 -3.09 9.99
C GLY A 194 13.20 -2.28 8.74
N SER A 195 14.41 -1.74 8.61
CA SER A 195 14.90 -1.40 7.28
C SER A 195 15.28 -2.69 6.57
N CYS A 196 14.74 -2.94 5.37
CA CYS A 196 15.14 -4.07 4.53
C CYS A 196 16.55 -3.88 3.92
N LEU A 197 17.13 -2.68 4.08
CA LEU A 197 18.45 -2.31 3.62
C LEU A 197 19.28 -1.70 4.75
N GLU A 198 20.51 -2.18 4.95
CA GLU A 198 21.48 -1.53 5.83
C GLU A 198 22.55 -0.83 4.97
N ALA A 199 22.77 0.46 5.25
CA ALA A 199 23.81 1.27 4.59
C ALA A 199 24.46 2.19 5.63
N SER A 200 25.79 2.31 5.59
CA SER A 200 26.53 3.24 6.44
C SER A 200 27.63 3.93 5.64
N VAL A 201 27.83 5.22 5.91
CA VAL A 201 28.94 6.01 5.34
C VAL A 201 29.97 6.19 6.45
N ARG A 202 31.20 5.72 6.22
CA ARG A 202 32.32 5.92 7.15
C ARG A 202 33.31 6.89 6.54
N HIS A 203 33.70 7.90 7.32
CA HIS A 203 34.78 8.77 6.92
C HIS A 203 36.10 8.01 7.02
N VAL A 204 36.81 7.89 5.90
CA VAL A 204 38.12 7.23 5.88
C VAL A 204 39.19 8.28 6.07
N TYR A 205 39.93 8.17 7.18
CA TYR A 205 41.12 8.97 7.41
C TYR A 205 42.34 8.23 6.86
N MET A 206 43.26 8.98 6.24
CA MET A 206 44.56 8.44 5.86
C MET A 206 45.36 8.18 7.14
N SER A 207 45.73 6.92 7.39
CA SER A 207 46.43 6.50 8.61
C SER A 207 47.87 7.02 8.69
N ALA A 208 48.47 7.37 7.56
CA ALA A 208 49.75 8.05 7.46
C ALA A 208 49.60 9.28 6.57
N GLN A 209 49.84 10.47 7.13
CA GLN A 209 49.79 11.75 6.42
C GLN A 209 51.12 12.45 6.55
N ALA A 210 51.61 13.01 5.44
CA ALA A 210 52.69 13.98 5.49
C ALA A 210 52.17 15.23 6.23
N PRO A 211 52.97 15.88 7.09
CA PRO A 211 52.51 16.97 7.95
C PRO A 211 51.98 18.20 7.19
N ASP A 212 52.34 18.32 5.92
CA ASP A 212 51.94 19.35 4.96
C ASP A 212 50.68 19.01 4.15
N LEU A 213 50.18 17.77 4.22
CA LEU A 213 49.03 17.32 3.42
C LEU A 213 47.76 18.15 3.67
N LYS A 214 47.54 18.55 4.94
CA LYS A 214 46.44 19.41 5.35
C LYS A 214 46.51 20.81 4.71
N ASP A 215 47.71 21.27 4.39
CA ASP A 215 47.98 22.59 3.84
C ASP A 215 48.04 22.58 2.30
N SER A 216 47.92 21.40 1.70
CA SER A 216 47.89 21.20 0.25
C SER A 216 46.72 21.94 -0.39
N VAL A 217 46.89 22.32 -1.65
CA VAL A 217 45.84 23.00 -2.45
C VAL A 217 44.58 22.14 -2.51
N VAL A 218 44.72 20.82 -2.65
CA VAL A 218 43.58 19.89 -2.71
C VAL A 218 42.84 19.82 -1.38
N ALA A 219 43.56 19.75 -0.24
CA ALA A 219 42.93 19.73 1.08
C ALA A 219 42.13 21.02 1.33
N LYS A 220 42.69 22.18 1.00
CA LYS A 220 42.01 23.47 1.12
C LYS A 220 40.76 23.57 0.25
N LEU A 221 40.81 23.11 -1.00
CA LEU A 221 39.65 23.09 -1.91
C LEU A 221 38.54 22.15 -1.41
N VAL A 222 38.90 21.01 -0.81
CA VAL A 222 37.91 20.09 -0.20
C VAL A 222 37.26 20.72 1.04
N ASP A 223 38.06 21.37 1.90
CA ASP A 223 37.56 22.05 3.10
C ASP A 223 36.64 23.24 2.74
N GLU A 224 37.01 24.04 1.74
CA GLU A 224 36.19 25.15 1.23
C GLU A 224 34.86 24.65 0.68
N ARG A 225 34.86 23.55 -0.09
CA ARG A 225 33.63 22.96 -0.62
C ARG A 225 32.69 22.46 0.47
N HIS A 226 33.21 21.90 1.56
CA HIS A 226 32.40 21.33 2.65
C HIS A 226 32.02 22.35 3.75
N ALA A 227 32.66 23.53 3.78
CA ALA A 227 32.36 24.62 4.72
C ALA A 227 30.86 25.02 4.81
N PRO A 228 30.09 25.16 3.70
CA PRO A 228 28.67 25.55 3.76
C PRO A 228 27.74 24.45 4.29
N GLU A 229 28.17 23.20 4.29
CA GLU A 229 27.40 22.06 4.82
C GLU A 229 27.63 21.90 6.32
N ARG A 230 28.86 22.14 6.80
CA ARG A 230 29.23 22.09 8.23
C ARG A 230 28.54 23.19 9.05
N SER A 231 28.33 24.37 8.49
CA SER A 231 27.64 25.47 9.18
C SER A 231 26.13 25.25 9.30
N ARG A 232 25.52 24.44 8.42
CA ARG A 232 24.09 24.08 8.48
C ARG A 232 23.77 22.98 9.50
N GLY A 233 24.73 22.10 9.79
CA GLY A 233 24.58 21.01 10.76
C GLY A 233 24.81 21.39 12.23
N ALA A 234 25.45 22.53 12.51
CA ALA A 234 25.77 22.96 13.88
C ALA A 234 24.64 23.75 14.59
N GLY A 235 23.49 23.91 13.94
CA GLY A 235 22.34 24.69 14.43
C GLY A 235 21.08 23.88 14.72
N ARG A 236 21.17 22.54 14.84
CA ARG A 236 20.10 21.67 15.32
C ARG A 236 20.54 20.92 16.57
#